data_AF-A0A538AMC0-F1
#
_entry.id   AF-A0A538AMC0-F1
#
_cell.length_a   1.000
_cell.length_b   1.000
_cell.length_c   1.000
_cell.angle_alpha   90.00
_cell.angle_beta   90.00
_cell.angle_gamma   90.00
#
_symmetry.space_group_name_H-M   'P 1'
#
loop_
_entity.id
_entity.type
_entity.pdbx_description
1 polymer ?
#
loop_
_entity_poly.entity_id
_entity_poly.type
_entity_poly.pdbx_seq_one_letter_code
_entity_poly.pdbx_strand_id
1 'polypeptide(L)'
;MIELTEWAREIVTKSQAAAARFNPSARIRLARVGGEVRAELTDQPSAEDQVVPVGSVELYVESGLEGLLDVEEPHDRLVLRPLGSAPNARGH
;
A
#
# COMPACT_ATOMS: atom_id res chain seq x y z
N MET A 1 -7.93 -0.06 -11.05
CA MET A 1 -6.89 -1.12 -10.97
C MET A 1 -5.63 -0.55 -10.32
N ILE A 2 -5.01 -1.26 -9.37
CA ILE A 2 -3.76 -0.84 -8.72
C ILE A 2 -2.59 -1.69 -9.24
N GLU A 3 -1.55 -1.04 -9.71
CA GLU A 3 -0.25 -1.64 -10.00
C GLU A 3 0.70 -1.38 -8.84
N LEU A 4 1.63 -2.28 -8.57
CA LEU A 4 2.60 -2.14 -7.49
C LEU A 4 4.01 -2.26 -8.06
N THR A 5 4.86 -1.28 -7.78
CA THR A 5 6.31 -1.39 -8.04
C THR A 5 6.92 -2.47 -7.16
N GLU A 6 8.05 -3.06 -7.60
CA GLU A 6 8.75 -4.06 -6.77
C GLU A 6 9.13 -3.49 -5.40
N TRP A 7 9.55 -2.23 -5.37
CA TRP A 7 9.87 -1.54 -4.13
C TRP A 7 8.65 -1.35 -3.23
N ALA A 8 7.48 -0.98 -3.78
CA ALA A 8 6.24 -0.94 -3.00
C ALA A 8 5.87 -2.30 -2.42
N ARG A 9 6.05 -3.40 -3.17
CA ARG A 9 5.82 -4.76 -2.68
C ARG A 9 6.74 -5.11 -1.50
N GLU A 10 8.01 -4.74 -1.59
CA GLU A 10 8.97 -4.92 -0.49
C GLU A 10 8.54 -4.15 0.76
N ILE A 11 8.21 -2.86 0.62
CA ILE A 11 7.83 -2.00 1.75
C ILE A 11 6.53 -2.49 2.38
N VAL A 12 5.50 -2.82 1.58
CA VAL A 12 4.25 -3.41 2.08
C VAL A 12 4.54 -4.68 2.88
N THR A 13 5.37 -5.58 2.36
CA THR A 13 5.71 -6.85 3.05
C THR A 13 6.46 -6.60 4.36
N LYS A 14 7.47 -5.72 4.35
CA LYS A 14 8.26 -5.36 5.54
C LYS A 14 7.40 -4.69 6.60
N SER A 15 6.56 -3.74 6.20
CA SER A 15 5.65 -3.01 7.08
C SER A 15 4.60 -3.94 7.70
N GLN A 16 4.03 -4.87 6.91
CA GLN A 16 3.13 -5.90 7.42
C GLN A 16 3.81 -6.83 8.43
N ALA A 17 5.02 -7.31 8.12
CA ALA A 17 5.79 -8.14 9.04
C ALA A 17 6.14 -7.41 10.34
N ALA A 18 6.40 -6.11 10.29
CA ALA A 18 6.63 -5.29 11.47
C ALA A 18 5.34 -5.09 12.28
N ALA A 19 4.22 -4.75 11.63
CA ALA A 19 2.91 -4.57 12.28
C ALA A 19 2.42 -5.85 12.95
N ALA A 20 2.61 -7.01 12.31
CA ALA A 20 2.24 -8.32 12.82
C ALA A 20 2.90 -8.67 14.17
N ARG A 21 4.06 -8.07 14.49
CA ARG A 21 4.72 -8.24 15.81
C ARG A 21 3.92 -7.62 16.95
N PHE A 22 3.12 -6.60 16.66
CA PHE A 22 2.28 -5.91 17.64
C PHE A 22 0.82 -6.39 17.57
N ASN A 23 0.30 -6.59 16.36
CA ASN A 23 -1.03 -7.11 16.12
C ASN A 23 -1.02 -8.05 14.88
N PRO A 24 -1.16 -9.37 15.06
CA PRO A 24 -1.12 -10.33 13.95
C PRO A 24 -2.20 -10.12 12.88
N SER A 25 -3.32 -9.48 13.26
CA SER A 25 -4.42 -9.15 12.35
C SER A 25 -4.21 -7.84 11.60
N ALA A 26 -3.21 -7.03 11.97
CA ALA A 26 -2.96 -5.76 11.29
C ALA A 26 -2.65 -6.00 9.81
N ARG A 27 -3.28 -5.20 8.97
CA ARG A 27 -3.13 -5.15 7.53
C ARG A 27 -3.02 -3.71 7.05
N ILE A 28 -2.27 -3.49 5.99
CA ILE A 28 -2.19 -2.20 5.32
C ILE A 28 -3.44 -2.01 4.46
N ARG A 29 -4.06 -0.84 4.56
CA ARG A 29 -5.18 -0.38 3.75
C ARG A 29 -4.82 0.92 3.04
N LEU A 30 -5.07 1.00 1.74
CA LEU A 30 -5.05 2.24 0.98
C LEU A 30 -6.44 2.86 0.99
N ALA A 31 -6.55 4.09 1.49
CA ALA A 31 -7.82 4.80 1.61
C ALA A 31 -7.65 6.29 1.31
N ARG A 32 -8.74 6.94 0.89
CA ARG A 32 -8.79 8.39 0.74
C ARG A 32 -9.08 9.03 2.09
N VAL A 33 -8.13 9.80 2.60
CA VAL A 33 -8.24 10.53 3.86
C VAL A 33 -7.92 12.00 3.61
N GLY A 34 -8.91 12.87 3.79
CA GLY A 34 -8.74 14.31 3.58
C GLY A 34 -8.42 14.71 2.13
N GLY A 35 -8.86 13.90 1.15
CA GLY A 35 -8.62 14.15 -0.28
C GLY A 35 -7.31 13.54 -0.83
N GLU A 36 -6.51 12.91 0.02
CA GLU A 36 -5.27 12.23 -0.38
C GLU A 36 -5.37 10.73 -0.14
N VAL A 37 -4.70 9.94 -0.96
CA VAL A 37 -4.59 8.50 -0.74
C VAL A 37 -3.48 8.24 0.27
N ARG A 38 -3.80 7.49 1.33
CA ARG A 38 -2.87 7.16 2.42
C ARG A 38 -2.89 5.67 2.71
N ALA A 39 -1.75 5.17 3.18
CA ALA A 39 -1.62 3.84 3.74
C ALA A 39 -1.87 3.90 5.25
N GLU A 40 -2.85 3.14 5.72
CA GLU A 40 -3.25 3.04 7.13
C GLU A 40 -3.18 1.58 7.58
N LEU A 41 -3.06 1.35 8.90
CA LEU A 41 -3.18 0.01 9.47
C LEU A 41 -4.62 -0.24 9.93
N THR A 42 -5.18 -1.37 9.54
CA THR A 42 -6.51 -1.84 9.95
C THR A 42 -6.47 -3.34 10.21
N ASP A 43 -7.36 -3.82 11.06
CA ASP A 43 -7.47 -5.26 11.34
C ASP A 43 -8.42 -5.98 10.38
N GLN A 44 -9.27 -5.21 9.68
CA GLN A 44 -10.26 -5.72 8.74
C GLN A 44 -10.43 -4.78 7.54
N PRO A 45 -10.75 -5.33 6.35
CA PRO A 45 -11.16 -4.52 5.21
C PRO A 45 -12.54 -3.89 5.47
N SER A 46 -12.79 -2.74 4.86
CA SER A 46 -14.13 -2.18 4.72
C SER A 46 -14.94 -2.99 3.69
N ALA A 47 -16.27 -2.89 3.75
CA ALA A 47 -17.17 -3.68 2.90
C ALA A 47 -16.94 -3.52 1.39
N GLU A 48 -16.43 -2.36 0.97
CA GLU A 48 -16.16 -2.04 -0.43
C GLU A 48 -14.68 -2.14 -0.79
N ASP A 49 -13.81 -2.51 0.15
CA ASP A 49 -12.40 -2.65 -0.14
C ASP A 49 -12.14 -3.87 -1.03
N GLN A 50 -11.25 -3.67 -1.99
CA GLN A 50 -10.68 -4.73 -2.81
C GLN A 50 -9.46 -5.31 -2.08
N VAL A 51 -9.38 -6.64 -2.03
CA VAL A 51 -8.23 -7.35 -1.49
C VAL A 51 -7.24 -7.61 -2.62
N VAL A 52 -6.06 -7.00 -2.53
CA VAL A 52 -4.99 -7.15 -3.51
C VAL A 52 -3.88 -8.03 -2.90
N PRO A 53 -3.58 -9.20 -3.48
CA PRO A 53 -2.47 -10.03 -3.00
C PRO A 53 -1.13 -9.39 -3.36
N VAL A 54 -0.23 -9.30 -2.37
CA VAL A 54 1.11 -8.72 -2.50
C VAL A 54 2.12 -9.74 -1.95
N GLY A 55 2.62 -10.62 -2.82
CA GLY A 55 3.48 -11.71 -2.39
C GLY A 55 2.75 -12.64 -1.42
N SER A 56 3.19 -12.69 -0.16
CA SER A 56 2.58 -13.50 0.90
C SER A 56 1.64 -12.71 1.83
N VAL A 57 1.43 -11.42 1.58
CA VAL A 57 0.56 -10.56 2.39
C VAL A 57 -0.59 -10.00 1.56
N GLU A 58 -1.60 -9.48 2.23
CA GLU A 58 -2.75 -8.84 1.61
C GLU A 58 -2.69 -7.33 1.82
N LEU A 59 -3.07 -6.58 0.79
CA LEU A 59 -3.27 -5.14 0.82
C LEU A 59 -4.75 -4.86 0.59
N TYR A 60 -5.39 -4.10 1.48
CA TYR A 60 -6.76 -3.65 1.28
C TYR A 60 -6.74 -2.33 0.52
N VAL A 61 -7.63 -2.17 -0.45
CA VAL A 61 -7.67 -1.01 -1.31
C VAL A 61 -9.10 -0.52 -1.39
N GLU A 62 -9.34 0.72 -0.95
CA GLU A 62 -10.64 1.35 -1.10
C GLU A 62 -11.12 1.33 -2.56
N SER A 63 -12.42 1.06 -2.74
CA SER A 63 -13.03 1.00 -4.07
C SER A 63 -12.78 2.27 -4.90
N GLY A 64 -12.63 2.07 -6.20
CA GLY A 64 -12.40 3.15 -7.16
C GLY A 64 -11.02 3.80 -7.06
N LEU A 65 -10.08 3.28 -6.26
CA LEU A 65 -8.68 3.67 -6.36
C LEU A 65 -8.01 2.99 -7.57
N GLU A 66 -7.31 3.79 -8.35
CA GLU A 66 -6.57 3.35 -9.53
C GLU A 66 -5.24 4.08 -9.63
N GLY A 67 -4.18 3.36 -10.02
CA GLY A 67 -2.86 3.95 -10.14
C GLY A 67 -1.71 2.99 -9.89
N LEU A 68 -0.50 3.57 -9.84
CA LEU A 68 0.73 2.90 -9.46
C LEU A 68 1.03 3.19 -7.99
N LEU A 69 0.94 2.17 -7.15
CA LEU A 69 1.47 2.21 -5.79
C LEU A 69 2.99 2.12 -5.86
N ASP A 70 3.62 3.14 -5.32
CA ASP A 70 5.06 3.32 -5.35
C ASP A 70 5.57 3.82 -3.99
N VAL A 71 6.89 3.96 -3.87
CA VAL A 71 7.54 4.43 -2.64
C VAL A 71 8.28 5.73 -2.92
N GLU A 72 8.20 6.67 -1.99
CA GLU A 72 8.92 7.94 -2.03
C GLU A 72 9.91 8.05 -0.88
N GLU A 73 11.17 8.38 -1.20
CA GLU A 73 12.20 8.75 -0.24
C GLU A 73 11.92 10.12 0.41
N PRO A 74 12.46 10.40 1.61
CA PRO A 74 13.42 9.60 2.39
C PRO A 74 12.81 8.68 3.46
N HIS A 75 11.49 8.48 3.48
CA HIS A 75 10.80 7.82 4.59
C HIS A 75 10.05 6.55 4.20
N ASP A 76 10.42 5.92 3.08
CA ASP A 76 9.70 4.77 2.52
C ASP A 76 8.18 5.01 2.47
N ARG A 77 7.78 6.23 2.07
CA ARG A 77 6.37 6.61 2.08
C ARG A 77 5.65 5.95 0.91
N LEU A 78 4.64 5.13 1.21
CA LEU A 78 3.74 4.59 0.20
C LEU A 78 2.90 5.73 -0.41
N VAL A 79 2.94 5.85 -1.73
CA VAL A 79 2.20 6.86 -2.49
C VAL A 79 1.45 6.22 -3.65
N LEU A 80 0.21 6.65 -3.89
CA LEU A 80 -0.53 6.26 -5.08
C LEU A 80 -0.37 7.33 -6.16
N ARG A 81 0.20 6.94 -7.29
CA ARG A 81 0.45 7.82 -8.44
C ARG A 81 -0.48 7.46 -9.59
N PRO A 82 -0.73 8.39 -10.54
CA PRO A 82 -1.53 8.07 -11.71
C PRO A 82 -1.01 6.85 -12.47
N LEU A 83 -1.90 6.06 -13.05
CA LEU A 83 -1.54 4.89 -13.84
C LEU A 83 -0.64 5.29 -15.02
N GLY A 84 0.39 4.49 -15.32
CA GLY A 84 1.39 4.79 -16.34
C GLY A 84 2.51 5.75 -15.89
N SER A 85 2.52 6.17 -14.62
CA SER A 85 3.65 6.90 -14.05
C SER A 85 4.92 6.04 -14.06
N ALA A 86 6.08 6.65 -14.34
CA ALA A 86 7.37 5.98 -14.18
C ALA A 86 7.67 5.77 -12.68
N PRO A 87 8.13 4.57 -12.24
CA PRO A 87 8.54 4.33 -10.86
C PRO A 87 9.53 5.36 -10.34
N ASN A 88 9.43 5.70 -9.07
CA ASN A 88 10.40 6.54 -8.38
C ASN A 88 11.77 5.87 -8.37
N ALA A 89 12.82 6.70 -8.48
CA ALA A 89 14.17 6.23 -8.31
C ALA A 89 14.37 5.79 -6.85
N ARG A 90 14.93 4.60 -6.67
CA ARG A 90 15.37 4.10 -5.37
C ARG A 90 16.78 4.63 -5.13
N GLY A 91 16.99 5.41 -4.08
CA GLY A 91 18.31 5.81 -3.64
C GLY A 91 19.15 4.57 -3.33
N HIS A 92 20.37 4.52 -3.90
CA HIS A 92 21.36 3.48 -3.61
C HIS A 92 22.17 3.83 -2.37
#